data_AF-A0A355GG73-F1
#
_entry.id   AF-A0A355GG73-F1
#
_cell.length_a   1.000
_cell.length_b   1.000
_cell.length_c   1.000
_cell.angle_alpha   90.00
_cell.angle_beta   90.00
_cell.angle_gamma   90.00
#
_symmetry.space_group_name_H-M   'P 1'
#
loop_
_entity.id
_entity.type
_entity.pdbx_description
1 polymer ?
#
loop_
_entity_poly.entity_id
_entity_poly.type
_entity_poly.pdbx_seq_one_letter_code
_entity_poly.pdbx_strand_id
1 'polypeptide(L)' 'MKKCRVCNKPAVYHLTEIQNGQAQALHFCEEHFQEYISGQAP' A
#
# COMPACT_ATOMS: atom_id res chain seq x y z
N MET A 1 -3.41 11.70 -9.49
CA MET A 1 -2.95 10.30 -9.37
C MET A 1 -2.43 10.09 -7.95
N LYS A 2 -2.81 8.99 -7.28
CA LYS A 2 -2.28 8.67 -5.96
C LYS A 2 -0.83 8.17 -6.12
N LYS A 3 0.03 8.47 -5.13
CA LYS A 3 1.42 7.98 -5.10
C LYS A 3 1.51 6.76 -4.19
N CYS A 4 2.52 5.94 -4.40
CA CYS A 4 2.88 4.90 -3.45
C CYS A 4 3.12 5.53 -2.06
N ARG A 5 2.72 4.82 -0.99
CA ARG A 5 2.94 5.30 0.37
C ARG A 5 4.40 5.22 0.83
N VAL A 6 5.20 4.37 0.18
CA VAL A 6 6.61 4.13 0.53
C VAL A 6 7.55 4.99 -0.33
N CYS A 7 7.21 5.24 -1.60
CA CYS A 7 8.04 5.98 -2.54
C CYS A 7 7.23 6.96 -3.43
N ASN A 8 7.90 7.70 -4.32
CA ASN A 8 7.25 8.69 -5.18
C ASN A 8 6.67 8.14 -6.49
N LYS A 9 6.77 6.83 -6.76
CA LYS A 9 6.18 6.18 -7.94
C LYS A 9 4.64 6.32 -7.91
N PRO A 10 3.97 6.39 -9.07
CA PRO A 10 2.51 6.35 -9.12
C PRO A 10 1.99 5.03 -8.52
N ALA A 11 0.90 5.11 -7.75
CA ALA A 11 0.25 3.93 -7.22
C ALA A 11 -0.54 3.21 -8.32
N VAL A 12 -0.42 1.89 -8.34
CA VAL A 12 -1.18 0.98 -9.21
C VAL A 12 -2.10 0.07 -8.41
N TYR A 13 -1.85 -0.08 -7.10
CA TYR A 13 -2.70 -0.79 -6.15
C TYR A 13 -3.33 0.16 -5.14
N HIS A 14 -4.61 -0.08 -4.82
CA HIS A 14 -5.33 0.48 -3.68
C HIS A 14 -5.73 -0.67 -2.76
N LEU A 15 -5.42 -0.57 -1.46
CA LEU A 15 -5.88 -1.49 -0.43
C LEU A 15 -6.65 -0.72 0.63
N THR A 16 -7.78 -1.26 1.09
CA THR A 16 -8.44 -0.78 2.29
C THR A 16 -8.21 -1.80 3.39
N GLU A 17 -7.45 -1.41 4.41
CA GLU A 17 -7.16 -2.27 5.55
C GLU A 17 -8.04 -1.87 6.74
N ILE A 18 -8.53 -2.85 7.50
CA ILE A 18 -9.28 -2.61 8.73
C ILE A 18 -8.36 -2.96 9.90
N GLN A 19 -7.88 -1.94 10.61
CA GLN A 19 -7.09 -2.10 11.82
C GLN A 19 -7.84 -1.49 13.01
N ASN A 20 -8.00 -2.24 14.10
CA ASN A 20 -8.72 -1.79 15.30
C ASN A 20 -10.13 -1.23 15.00
N GLY A 21 -10.83 -1.82 14.03
CA GLY A 21 -12.16 -1.39 13.59
C GLY A 21 -12.17 -0.11 12.74
N GLN A 22 -11.01 0.43 12.37
CA GLN A 22 -10.88 1.62 11.53
C GLN A 22 -10.38 1.23 10.13
N ALA A 23 -11.05 1.76 9.11
CA ALA A 23 -10.63 1.58 7.72
C ALA A 23 -9.54 2.58 7.34
N GLN A 24 -8.41 2.10 6.83
CA GLN A 24 -7.30 2.89 6.30
C GLN A 24 -7.07 2.56 4.82
N ALA A 25 -7.02 3.60 3.98
CA ALA A 25 -6.73 3.46 2.56
C ALA A 25 -5.22 3.56 2.30
N LEU A 26 -4.64 2.50 1.77
CA LEU A 26 -3.24 2.36 1.39
C LEU A 26 -3.09 2.34 -0.13
N HIS A 27 -2.01 2.94 -0.63
CA HIS A 27 -1.74 3.01 -2.07
C HIS A 27 -0.29 2.60 -2.31
N PHE A 28 -0.06 1.70 -3.26
CA PHE A 28 1.26 1.13 -3.51
C PHE A 28 1.59 1.10 -5.01
N CYS A 29 2.88 1.21 -5.32
CA CYS A 29 3.40 0.75 -6.61
C CYS A 29 3.52 -0.78 -6.57
N GLU A 30 3.78 -1.41 -7.72
CA GLU A 30 3.83 -2.88 -7.82
C GLU A 30 4.84 -3.53 -6.87
N GLU A 31 6.07 -3.02 -6.83
CA GLU A 31 7.17 -3.46 -5.95
C GLU A 31 6.77 -3.49 -4.46
N HIS A 32 6.47 -2.32 -3.88
CA HIS A 32 6.08 -2.24 -2.46
C HIS A 32 4.75 -2.92 -2.12
N PHE A 33 3.88 -3.17 -3.10
CA PHE A 33 2.69 -3.99 -2.86
C PHE A 33 3.07 -5.45 -2.63
N GLN A 34 3.97 -6.01 -3.46
CA GLN A 34 4.48 -7.37 -3.31
C GLN A 34 5.21 -7.58 -1.98
N GLU A 35 6.06 -6.64 -1.57
CA GLU A 35 6.73 -6.66 -0.27
C GLU A 35 5.71 -6.68 0.87
N TYR A 36 4.74 -5.76 0.83
CA TYR A 36 3.68 -5.65 1.83
C TYR A 36 2.86 -6.95 1.98
N ILE A 37 2.40 -7.57 0.89
CA ILE A 37 1.60 -8.81 0.97
C ILE A 37 2.44 -10.04 1.32
N SER A 38 3.76 -10.01 1.08
CA SER A 38 4.68 -11.08 1.44
C SER A 38 5.07 -11.04 2.93
N GLY A 39 4.58 -10.06 3.69
CA GLY A 39 4.95 -9.84 5.08
C GLY A 39 6.40 -9.33 5.25
N GLN A 40 7.06 -8.99 4.15
CA GLN A 40 8.35 -8.32 4.15
C GLN A 40 8.04 -6.83 4.24
N ALA A 41 7.92 -6.32 5.47
CA ALA A 41 7.60 -4.92 5.67
C ALA A 41 8.64 -4.05 4.95
N PRO A 42 8.24 -3.20 3.99
CA PRO A 42 9.12 -2.23 3.36
C PRO A 42 9.47 -1.06 4.30
#